data_AF-A0A3C0AWP6-F1
#
_entry.id   AF-A0A3C0AWP6-F1
#
_cell.length_a   1.000
_cell.length_b   1.000
_cell.length_c   1.000
_cell.angle_alpha   90.00
_cell.angle_beta   90.00
_cell.angle_gamma   90.00
#
_symmetry.space_group_name_H-M   'P 1'
#
loop_
_entity.id
_entity.type
_entity.pdbx_description
1 polymer ?
#
loop_
_entity_poly.entity_id
_entity_poly.type
_entity_poly.pdbx_seq_one_letter_code
_entity_poly.pdbx_strand_id
1 'polypeptide(L)'
;LRGRVGRGGTDSGAFLISRAPEGSDAARRLAVIQGTLDGAKIAQADLEFRGAGDVLGDAQSGGKSSLKLLRVVKDVKIIESARAEAKSLVARDPELLDHVQLAGAVLDFTRGNETFLTSN
;
A
#
# COMPACT_ATOMS: atom_id res chain seq x y z
N LEU A 1 4.69 -18.51 14.19
CA LEU A 1 4.86 -19.19 15.50
C LEU A 1 3.86 -20.35 15.69
N ARG A 2 2.55 -20.18 15.41
CA ARG A 2 1.56 -21.29 15.45
C ARG A 2 1.93 -22.52 14.60
N GLY A 3 2.43 -22.35 13.38
CA GLY A 3 2.84 -23.48 12.51
C GLY A 3 4.09 -24.26 12.94
N ARG A 4 4.64 -23.97 14.12
CA ARG A 4 5.79 -24.68 14.71
C ARG A 4 5.40 -25.69 15.79
N VAL A 5 4.14 -25.73 16.21
CA VAL A 5 3.61 -26.73 17.17
C VAL A 5 2.82 -27.83 16.44
N GLY A 6 2.64 -29.00 17.06
CA GLY A 6 1.72 -30.05 16.56
C GLY A 6 2.24 -30.98 15.46
N ARG A 7 3.56 -31.05 15.23
CA ARG A 7 4.13 -31.88 14.14
C ARG A 7 4.21 -33.38 14.45
N GLY A 8 3.94 -33.79 15.69
CA GLY A 8 4.10 -35.17 16.16
C GLY A 8 2.81 -35.99 16.25
N GLY A 9 1.69 -35.50 15.71
CA GLY A 9 0.40 -36.20 15.80
C GLY A 9 -0.27 -36.15 17.18
N THR A 10 0.35 -35.47 18.15
CA THR A 10 -0.22 -35.18 19.46
C THR A 10 -1.01 -33.87 19.44
N ASP A 11 -2.10 -33.83 20.21
CA ASP A 11 -2.86 -32.62 20.42
C ASP A 11 -1.96 -31.52 20.99
N SER A 12 -2.05 -30.33 20.39
CA SER A 12 -1.20 -29.19 20.75
C SER A 12 -1.97 -27.89 20.66
N GLY A 13 -1.61 -26.95 21.53
CA GLY A 13 -2.21 -25.62 21.59
C GLY A 13 -1.17 -24.52 21.35
N ALA A 14 -1.64 -23.39 20.84
CA ALA A 14 -0.87 -22.16 20.76
C ALA A 14 -1.60 -21.06 21.53
N PHE A 15 -0.97 -20.55 22.59
CA PHE A 15 -1.53 -19.47 23.40
C PHE A 15 -0.94 -18.13 22.95
N LEU A 16 -1.81 -17.16 22.67
CA LEU A 16 -1.43 -15.82 22.24
C LEU A 16 -1.82 -14.84 23.34
N ILE A 17 -0.84 -14.31 24.06
CA ILE A 17 -1.05 -13.33 25.13
C ILE A 17 -0.69 -11.95 24.58
N SER A 18 -1.59 -10.99 24.74
CA SER A 18 -1.42 -9.64 24.21
C SER A 18 -1.95 -8.59 25.17
N ARG A 19 -1.32 -7.41 25.15
CA ARG A 19 -1.80 -6.18 25.80
C ARG A 19 -2.34 -5.17 24.77
N ALA A 20 -2.67 -5.65 23.57
CA ALA A 20 -3.20 -4.81 22.51
C ALA A 20 -4.52 -4.16 22.97
N PRO A 21 -4.64 -2.83 22.90
CA PRO A 21 -5.90 -2.16 23.18
C PRO A 21 -7.01 -2.64 22.25
N GLU A 22 -8.24 -2.67 22.75
CA GLU A 22 -9.41 -2.98 21.94
C GLU A 22 -9.51 -2.03 20.73
N GLY A 23 -9.89 -2.56 19.57
CA GLY A 23 -9.98 -1.80 18.31
C GLY A 23 -8.65 -1.53 17.60
N SER A 24 -7.50 -1.74 18.24
CA SER A 24 -6.18 -1.56 17.62
C SER A 24 -5.94 -2.52 16.45
N ASP A 25 -5.01 -2.17 15.54
CA ASP A 25 -4.60 -3.07 14.45
C ASP A 25 -4.04 -4.39 14.98
N ALA A 26 -3.31 -4.34 16.10
CA ALA A 26 -2.78 -5.53 16.76
C ALA A 26 -3.91 -6.44 17.27
N ALA A 27 -4.99 -5.87 17.84
CA ALA A 27 -6.16 -6.64 18.26
C ALA A 27 -6.90 -7.27 17.07
N ARG A 28 -7.04 -6.52 15.96
CA ARG A 28 -7.66 -7.03 14.72
C ARG A 28 -6.85 -8.16 14.08
N ARG A 29 -5.51 -8.05 14.04
CA ARG A 29 -4.63 -9.13 13.57
C ARG A 29 -4.74 -10.40 14.42
N LEU A 30 -4.84 -10.25 15.75
CA LEU A 30 -5.05 -11.38 16.66
C LEU A 30 -6.40 -12.07 16.42
N ALA A 31 -7.46 -11.29 16.19
CA ALA A 31 -8.78 -11.83 15.88
C ALA A 31 -8.78 -12.71 14.62
N VAL A 32 -8.04 -12.33 13.57
CA VAL A 32 -7.89 -13.17 12.36
C VAL A 32 -7.17 -14.48 12.66
N ILE A 33 -6.07 -14.44 13.43
CA ILE A 33 -5.31 -15.65 13.79
C ILE A 33 -6.16 -16.60 14.65
N GLN A 34 -7.04 -16.05 15.50
CA GLN A 34 -7.98 -16.80 16.32
C GLN A 34 -9.17 -17.37 15.51
N GLY A 35 -9.64 -16.63 14.51
CA GLY A 35 -10.83 -16.99 13.73
C GLY A 35 -10.61 -18.05 12.65
N THR A 36 -9.36 -18.37 12.28
CA THR A 36 -9.11 -19.39 11.26
C THR A 36 -7.77 -20.12 11.42
N LEU A 37 -7.76 -21.40 11.00
CA LEU A 37 -6.56 -22.23 10.89
C LEU A 37 -5.94 -22.20 9.49
N ASP A 38 -6.67 -21.70 8.49
CA ASP A 38 -6.22 -21.64 7.10
C ASP A 38 -5.12 -20.59 6.93
N GLY A 39 -3.92 -21.06 6.61
CA GLY A 39 -2.74 -20.19 6.43
C GLY A 39 -2.90 -19.20 5.27
N ALA A 40 -3.62 -19.56 4.21
CA ALA A 40 -3.82 -18.68 3.06
C ALA A 40 -4.73 -17.50 3.43
N LYS A 41 -5.81 -17.75 4.17
CA LYS A 41 -6.70 -16.68 4.66
C LYS A 41 -6.00 -15.72 5.61
N ILE A 42 -5.13 -16.25 6.48
CA ILE A 42 -4.34 -15.40 7.38
C ILE A 42 -3.35 -14.54 6.59
N ALA A 43 -2.68 -15.11 5.59
CA ALA A 43 -1.76 -14.37 4.74
C ALA A 43 -2.48 -13.26 3.94
N GLN A 44 -3.66 -13.56 3.40
CA GLN A 44 -4.50 -12.58 2.71
C GLN A 44 -4.90 -11.42 3.62
N ALA A 45 -5.41 -11.73 4.81
CA ALA A 45 -5.76 -10.70 5.78
C ALA A 45 -4.54 -9.91 6.28
N ASP A 46 -3.36 -10.54 6.42
CA ASP A 46 -2.13 -9.84 6.77
C ASP A 46 -1.72 -8.84 5.67
N LEU A 47 -1.85 -9.20 4.40
CA LEU A 47 -1.67 -8.29 3.27
C LEU A 47 -2.64 -7.11 3.31
N GLU A 48 -3.91 -7.37 3.63
CA GLU A 48 -4.92 -6.31 3.79
C GLU A 48 -4.61 -5.40 4.97
N PHE A 49 -4.18 -5.95 6.12
CA PHE A 49 -3.77 -5.17 7.30
C PHE A 49 -2.48 -4.38 7.12
N ARG A 50 -1.59 -4.82 6.24
CA ARG A 50 -0.40 -4.04 5.85
C ARG A 50 -0.76 -2.95 4.84
N GLY A 51 -1.95 -3.02 4.23
CA GLY A 51 -2.23 -2.38 2.95
C GLY A 51 -1.31 -2.94 1.86
N ALA A 52 -1.59 -2.65 0.59
CA ALA A 52 -0.59 -2.78 -0.48
C ALA A 52 0.59 -1.81 -0.25
N GLY A 53 1.36 -2.06 0.80
CA GLY A 53 2.39 -1.20 1.37
C GLY A 53 3.74 -1.92 1.53
N ASP A 54 3.95 -2.99 0.77
CA ASP A 54 5.27 -3.63 0.64
C ASP A 54 5.40 -4.44 -0.68
N VAL A 55 4.81 -3.95 -1.77
CA VAL A 55 4.91 -4.62 -3.10
C VAL A 55 6.11 -4.11 -3.91
N LEU A 56 6.75 -3.02 -3.46
CA LEU A 56 8.00 -2.53 -4.02
C LEU A 56 9.02 -2.46 -2.89
N GLY A 57 9.63 -3.61 -2.62
CA GLY A 57 10.88 -3.66 -1.88
C GLY A 57 11.92 -2.87 -2.64
N ASP A 58 12.15 -1.63 -2.22
CA ASP A 58 13.39 -0.91 -2.48
C ASP A 58 13.74 0.05 -1.32
N ALA A 59 13.39 -0.35 -0.09
CA ALA A 59 13.83 0.32 1.13
C ALA A 59 14.67 -0.60 2.04
N GLN A 60 15.24 -1.69 1.51
CA GLN A 60 16.55 -2.11 1.99
C GLN A 60 17.57 -1.16 1.35
N SER A 61 18.30 -0.44 2.21
CA SER A 61 19.43 0.46 1.89
C SER A 61 19.12 1.76 1.13
N GLY A 62 18.89 2.82 1.91
CA GLY A 62 19.49 4.13 1.62
C GLY A 62 18.87 4.95 0.49
N GLY A 63 17.74 5.62 0.77
CA GLY A 63 17.24 6.70 -0.07
C GLY A 63 15.83 7.07 0.35
N LYS A 64 15.62 8.32 0.78
CA LYS A 64 14.27 8.80 1.13
C LYS A 64 13.41 8.84 -0.14
N SER A 65 12.61 7.80 -0.38
CA SER A 65 11.50 7.88 -1.34
C SER A 65 10.44 8.83 -0.79
N SER A 66 10.17 9.92 -1.52
CA SER A 66 9.24 10.99 -1.11
C SER A 66 7.78 10.72 -1.52
N LEU A 67 7.48 9.58 -2.14
CA LEU A 67 6.11 9.22 -2.48
C LEU A 67 5.42 8.60 -1.26
N LYS A 68 4.56 9.40 -0.64
CA LYS A 68 3.60 9.05 0.42
C LYS A 68 2.57 8.01 -0.09
N LEU A 69 3.03 6.80 -0.39
CA LEU A 69 2.27 5.71 -1.02
C LEU A 69 1.37 4.94 -0.01
N LEU A 70 0.93 5.60 1.05
CA LEU A 70 -0.01 5.05 2.04
C LEU A 70 -1.47 5.46 1.77
N ARG A 71 -1.76 6.19 0.68
CA ARG A 71 -3.11 6.59 0.26
C ARG A 71 -3.64 5.84 -0.98
N VAL A 72 -2.81 5.07 -1.67
CA VAL A 72 -3.16 4.48 -2.98
C VAL A 72 -4.20 3.36 -2.89
N VAL A 73 -4.19 2.58 -1.82
CA VAL A 73 -5.12 1.43 -1.68
C VAL A 73 -6.53 1.88 -1.35
N LYS A 74 -6.67 2.93 -0.54
CA LYS A 74 -7.97 3.51 -0.20
C LYS A 74 -8.55 4.30 -1.38
N ASP A 75 -7.68 4.98 -2.13
CA ASP A 75 -8.07 5.90 -3.18
C ASP A 75 -7.84 5.33 -4.60
N VAL A 76 -7.71 4.00 -4.74
CA VAL A 76 -7.33 3.36 -6.01
C VAL A 76 -8.25 3.79 -7.15
N LYS A 77 -9.56 3.87 -6.89
CA LYS A 77 -10.58 4.31 -7.85
C LYS A 77 -10.40 5.78 -8.24
N ILE A 78 -10.05 6.63 -7.28
CA ILE A 78 -9.81 8.07 -7.53
C ILE A 78 -8.54 8.24 -8.37
N ILE A 79 -7.50 7.46 -8.08
CA ILE A 79 -6.24 7.49 -8.81
C ILE A 79 -6.43 6.99 -10.25
N GLU A 80 -7.15 5.90 -10.44
CA GLU A 80 -7.48 5.38 -11.77
C GLU A 80 -8.29 6.40 -12.58
N SER A 81 -9.30 7.00 -11.96
CA SER A 81 -10.12 8.05 -12.59
C SER A 81 -9.28 9.26 -12.99
N ALA A 82 -8.47 9.79 -12.07
CA ALA A 82 -7.60 10.93 -12.33
C ALA A 82 -6.58 10.63 -13.45
N ARG A 83 -6.03 9.41 -13.49
CA ARG A 83 -5.10 9.00 -14.54
C ARG A 83 -5.77 8.89 -15.91
N ALA A 84 -6.99 8.35 -15.96
CA ALA A 84 -7.76 8.27 -17.20
C ALA A 84 -8.10 9.66 -17.74
N GLU A 85 -8.54 10.57 -16.86
CA GLU A 85 -8.85 11.95 -17.22
C GLU A 85 -7.60 12.71 -17.70
N ALA A 86 -6.48 12.61 -16.97
CA ALA A 86 -5.22 13.22 -17.37
C ALA A 86 -4.75 12.75 -18.75
N LYS A 87 -4.85 11.45 -19.05
CA LYS A 87 -4.52 10.91 -20.38
C LYS A 87 -5.41 11.48 -21.48
N SER A 88 -6.72 11.53 -21.23
CA SER A 88 -7.69 12.08 -22.19
C SER A 88 -7.48 13.58 -22.43
N LEU A 89 -7.11 14.32 -21.37
CA LEU A 89 -6.79 15.73 -21.45
C LEU A 89 -5.54 15.98 -22.30
N VAL A 90 -4.43 15.35 -21.95
CA VAL A 90 -3.14 15.52 -22.67
C VAL A 90 -3.24 15.04 -24.12
N ALA A 91 -4.05 14.02 -24.42
CA ALA A 91 -4.26 13.57 -25.79
C ALA A 91 -4.98 14.62 -26.67
N ARG A 92 -5.83 15.47 -26.06
CA ARG A 92 -6.60 16.50 -26.76
C ARG A 92 -5.89 17.85 -26.78
N ASP A 93 -5.24 18.20 -25.68
CA ASP A 93 -4.51 19.45 -25.49
C ASP A 93 -3.12 19.15 -24.87
N PRO A 94 -2.14 18.74 -25.70
CA PRO A 94 -0.81 18.34 -25.21
C PRO A 94 -0.04 19.47 -24.53
N GLU A 95 -0.32 20.72 -24.93
CA GLU A 95 0.34 21.91 -24.40
C GLU A 95 -0.44 22.57 -23.25
N LEU A 96 -1.61 22.01 -22.89
CA LEU A 96 -2.51 22.52 -21.86
C LEU A 96 -2.88 24.01 -22.07
N LEU A 97 -3.02 24.43 -23.34
CA LEU A 97 -3.31 25.82 -23.71
C LEU A 97 -4.66 26.30 -23.19
N ASP A 98 -5.65 25.41 -23.15
CA ASP A 98 -6.99 25.71 -22.61
C ASP A 98 -7.01 25.66 -21.07
N HIS A 99 -5.90 25.24 -20.44
CA HIS A 99 -5.79 25.01 -19.01
C HIS A 99 -4.51 25.64 -18.42
N VAL A 100 -4.31 26.94 -18.65
CA VAL A 100 -3.11 27.71 -18.25
C VAL A 100 -2.70 27.54 -16.79
N GLN A 101 -3.66 27.46 -15.85
CA GLN A 101 -3.38 27.23 -14.42
C GLN A 101 -2.82 25.83 -14.16
N LEU A 102 -3.36 24.82 -14.85
CA LEU A 102 -2.86 23.45 -14.77
C LEU A 102 -1.48 23.33 -15.42
N ALA A 103 -1.26 24.01 -16.54
CA ALA A 103 0.05 24.09 -17.20
C ALA A 103 1.12 24.64 -16.25
N GLY A 104 0.81 25.73 -15.53
CA GLY A 104 1.69 26.29 -14.50
C GLY A 104 1.97 25.31 -13.36
N ALA A 105 0.94 24.65 -12.84
CA ALA A 105 1.09 23.67 -11.76
C ALA A 105 1.94 22.45 -12.17
N VAL A 106 1.79 21.97 -13.41
CA VAL A 106 2.61 20.89 -13.97
C VAL A 106 4.07 21.34 -14.06
N LEU A 107 4.33 22.55 -14.58
CA LEU A 107 5.67 23.09 -14.70
C LEU A 107 6.39 23.24 -13.35
N ASP A 108 5.67 23.75 -12.34
CA ASP A 108 6.18 23.86 -10.97
C ASP A 108 6.49 22.49 -10.36
N PHE A 109 5.63 21.50 -10.60
CA PHE A 109 5.84 20.12 -10.15
C PHE A 109 7.03 19.46 -10.84
N THR A 110 7.22 19.66 -12.14
CA THR A 110 8.32 19.04 -12.90
C THR A 110 9.67 19.61 -12.49
N ARG A 111 9.78 20.94 -12.30
CA ARG A 111 11.04 21.60 -11.90
C ARG A 111 11.57 21.11 -10.55
N GLY A 112 10.68 20.71 -9.65
CA GLY A 112 11.06 20.18 -8.33
C GLY A 112 11.44 18.69 -8.32
N ASN A 113 11.16 17.95 -9.40
CA ASN A 113 11.21 16.48 -9.44
C ASN A 113 11.94 15.93 -10.68
N GLU A 114 12.72 16.75 -11.39
CA GLU A 114 13.35 16.41 -12.68
C GLU A 114 14.11 15.07 -12.62
N THR A 115 14.92 14.86 -11.58
CA THR A 115 15.71 13.63 -11.37
C THR A 115 14.86 12.37 -11.20
N PHE A 116 13.67 12.50 -10.60
CA PHE A 116 12.74 11.37 -10.38
C PHE A 116 11.94 11.03 -11.64
N LEU A 117 11.69 12.01 -12.52
CA LEU A 117 10.87 11.82 -13.71
C LEU A 117 11.67 11.22 -14.89
N THR A 118 12.99 11.41 -14.92
CA THR A 118 13.87 10.90 -15.98
C THR A 118 14.57 9.59 -15.64
N SER A 119 14.41 9.07 -14.42
CA SER A 119 14.99 7.80 -14.01
C SER A 119 14.09 6.65 -14.47
N ASN A 120 14.44 6.05 -15.62
CA ASN A 120 13.95 4.74 -16.08
C ASN A 120 14.69 3.60 -15.37
#